data_AF-A0A940IJQ4-F1
#
_entry.id   AF-A0A940IJQ4-F1
#
_cell.length_a   1.000
_cell.length_b   1.000
_cell.length_c   1.000
_cell.angle_alpha   90.00
_cell.angle_beta   90.00
_cell.angle_gamma   90.00
#
_symmetry.space_group_name_H-M   'P 1'
#
loop_
_entity.id
_entity.type
_entity.pdbx_description
1 polymer ?
#
loop_
_entity_poly.entity_id
_entity_poly.type
_entity_poly.pdbx_seq_one_letter_code
_entity_poly.pdbx_strand_id
1 'polypeptide(L)'
;MKKMGMVLLTIAMEAVLLWVVSMVFGWKFMDTVFLGGLVIFGVIWLFNLAVNQSNNVNNAVVKGWTGQDAGEIKKFELKMSPFILGLVLFIVISFAATIIHYSSYFFS
;
A
#
# COMPACT_ATOMS: atom_id res chain seq x y z
N MET A 1 20.03 -0.77 10.35
CA MET A 1 19.34 0.39 10.96
C MET A 1 18.51 1.20 9.97
N LYS A 2 19.06 1.71 8.85
CA LYS A 2 18.31 2.54 7.88
C LYS A 2 17.01 1.91 7.34
N LYS A 3 17.03 0.62 6.99
CA LYS A 3 15.85 -0.10 6.47
C LYS A 3 14.72 -0.24 7.50
N MET A 4 15.07 -0.59 8.75
CA MET A 4 14.11 -0.71 9.84
C MET A 4 13.50 0.64 10.23
N GLY A 5 14.30 1.72 10.21
CA GLY A 5 13.78 3.08 10.43
C GLY A 5 12.73 3.48 9.39
N MET A 6 12.91 3.14 8.12
CA MET A 6 11.90 3.41 7.07
C MET A 6 10.59 2.64 7.30
N VAL A 7 10.67 1.38 7.75
CA VAL A 7 9.49 0.58 8.09
C VAL A 7 8.70 1.27 9.21
N LEU A 8 9.36 1.59 10.32
CA LEU A 8 8.73 2.25 11.46
C LEU A 8 8.14 3.62 11.11
N LEU A 9 8.87 4.40 10.30
CA LEU A 9 8.39 5.68 9.81
C LEU A 9 7.13 5.53 8.95
N THR A 10 7.08 4.52 8.08
CA THR A 10 5.92 4.25 7.23
C THR A 10 4.69 3.94 8.08
N ILE A 11 4.84 3.02 9.05
CA ILE A 11 3.78 2.66 10.01
C ILE A 11 3.27 3.89 10.78
N ALA A 12 4.20 4.71 11.28
CA ALA A 12 3.85 5.93 12.01
C ALA A 12 3.11 6.95 11.13
N MET A 13 3.57 7.13 9.88
CA MET A 13 2.93 8.03 8.93
C MET A 13 1.52 7.58 8.55
N GLU A 14 1.30 6.28 8.31
CA GLU A 14 -0.04 5.74 8.05
C GLU A 14 -0.97 5.94 9.24
N ALA A 15 -0.50 5.65 10.46
CA ALA A 15 -1.27 5.86 11.67
C ALA A 15 -1.71 7.32 11.82
N VAL A 16 -0.78 8.27 11.63
CA VAL A 16 -1.08 9.72 11.70
C VAL A 16 -2.05 10.13 10.60
N LEU A 17 -1.83 9.67 9.36
CA LEU A 17 -2.69 10.02 8.24
C LEU A 17 -4.12 9.52 8.47
N LEU A 18 -4.31 8.27 8.88
CA LEU A 18 -5.63 7.71 9.16
C LEU A 18 -6.26 8.31 10.40
N TRP A 19 -5.46 8.71 11.40
CA TRP A 19 -5.97 9.46 12.54
C TRP A 19 -6.53 10.82 12.12
N VAL A 20 -5.81 11.57 11.27
CA VAL A 20 -6.31 12.83 10.70
C VAL A 20 -7.59 12.60 9.88
N VAL A 21 -7.62 11.57 9.02
CA VAL A 21 -8.83 11.20 8.27
C VAL A 21 -9.99 10.92 9.22
N SER A 22 -9.77 10.13 10.27
CA SER A 22 -10.82 9.81 11.25
C SER A 22 -11.38 11.07 11.93
N MET A 23 -10.54 12.04 12.27
CA MET A 23 -10.98 13.34 12.83
C MET A 23 -11.80 14.15 11.82
N VAL A 24 -11.36 14.24 10.56
CA VAL A 24 -12.04 15.02 9.52
C VAL A 24 -13.45 14.49 9.24
N PHE A 25 -13.62 13.17 9.24
CA PHE A 25 -14.92 12.53 8.97
C PHE A 25 -15.74 12.23 10.22
N GLY A 26 -15.23 12.51 11.43
CA GLY A 26 -15.89 12.18 12.69
C GLY A 26 -16.02 10.67 12.93
N TRP A 27 -15.18 9.86 12.29
CA TRP A 27 -15.18 8.41 12.43
C TRP A 27 -14.33 7.97 13.61
N LYS A 28 -14.67 6.81 14.21
CA LYS A 28 -13.80 6.22 15.23
C LYS A 28 -12.53 5.71 14.56
N PHE A 29 -11.38 6.04 15.13
CA PHE A 29 -10.10 5.61 14.60
C PHE A 29 -10.01 4.10 14.36
N MET A 30 -10.54 3.28 15.30
CA MET A 30 -10.57 1.83 15.18
C MET A 30 -11.36 1.30 13.98
N ASP A 31 -12.35 2.06 13.49
CA ASP A 31 -13.16 1.68 12.33
C ASP A 31 -12.44 2.02 11.02
N THR A 32 -11.57 3.03 11.08
CA THR A 32 -10.86 3.55 9.91
C THR A 32 -9.51 2.91 9.68
N VAL A 33 -8.84 2.42 10.73
CA VAL A 33 -7.41 2.09 10.66
C VAL A 33 -7.12 0.90 9.74
N PHE A 34 -7.91 -0.17 9.85
CA PHE A 34 -7.71 -1.37 9.03
C PHE A 34 -8.11 -1.16 7.57
N LEU A 35 -9.34 -0.69 7.34
CA LEU A 35 -9.83 -0.45 5.98
C LEU A 35 -9.05 0.67 5.29
N GLY A 36 -8.68 1.72 6.02
CA GLY A 36 -7.84 2.79 5.53
C GLY A 36 -6.45 2.31 5.12
N GLY A 37 -5.82 1.44 5.93
CA GLY A 37 -4.54 0.81 5.57
C GLY A 37 -4.64 -0.03 4.28
N LEU A 38 -5.71 -0.82 4.14
CA LEU A 38 -5.98 -1.59 2.91
C LEU A 38 -6.15 -0.67 1.69
N VAL A 39 -6.87 0.45 1.84
CA VAL A 39 -7.07 1.42 0.76
C VAL A 39 -5.75 2.06 0.35
N ILE A 40 -4.93 2.51 1.31
CA ILE A 40 -3.62 3.11 1.02
C ILE A 40 -2.73 2.12 0.27
N PHE A 41 -2.61 0.89 0.76
CA PHE A 41 -1.85 -0.16 0.09
C PHE A 41 -2.40 -0.45 -1.32
N GLY A 42 -3.72 -0.57 -1.45
CA GLY A 42 -4.40 -0.84 -2.72
C GLY A 42 -4.12 0.25 -3.76
N VAL A 43 -4.20 1.53 -3.38
CA VAL A 43 -3.88 2.66 -4.27
C VAL A 43 -2.42 2.61 -4.74
N ILE A 44 -1.49 2.34 -3.82
CA ILE A 44 -0.06 2.24 -4.16
C ILE A 44 0.18 1.05 -5.10
N TRP A 45 -0.45 -0.08 -4.83
CA TRP A 45 -0.35 -1.27 -5.67
C TRP A 45 -0.89 -1.01 -7.09
N LEU A 46 -2.08 -0.43 -7.20
CA LEU A 46 -2.71 -0.08 -8.49
C LEU A 46 -1.88 0.94 -9.27
N PHE A 47 -1.31 1.93 -8.58
CA PHE A 47 -0.43 2.91 -9.20
C PHE A 47 0.81 2.24 -9.82
N ASN A 48 1.48 1.36 -9.07
CA ASN A 48 2.64 0.63 -9.59
C ASN A 48 2.26 -0.30 -10.77
N LEU A 49 1.09 -0.92 -10.71
CA LEU A 49 0.57 -1.72 -11.83
C LEU A 49 0.36 -0.87 -13.09
N ALA A 50 -0.29 0.29 -12.95
CA ALA A 50 -0.54 1.21 -14.05
C ALA A 50 0.77 1.71 -14.69
N VAL A 51 1.77 2.05 -13.87
CA VAL A 51 3.10 2.43 -14.35
C VAL A 51 3.77 1.29 -15.11
N ASN A 52 3.72 0.05 -14.60
CA ASN A 52 4.28 -1.10 -15.30
C ASN A 52 3.60 -1.34 -16.65
N GLN A 53 2.27 -1.24 -16.71
CA GLN A 53 1.51 -1.37 -17.96
C GLN A 53 1.88 -0.27 -18.95
N SER A 54 1.93 0.99 -18.50
CA SER A 54 2.30 2.13 -19.35
C SER A 54 3.70 1.97 -19.94
N ASN A 55 4.67 1.52 -19.14
CA ASN A 55 6.04 1.29 -19.61
C ASN A 55 6.09 0.16 -20.64
N ASN A 56 5.37 -0.93 -20.41
CA ASN A 56 5.31 -2.04 -21.37
C ASN A 56 4.68 -1.62 -22.71
N VAL A 57 3.59 -0.84 -22.67
CA VAL A 57 2.96 -0.30 -23.88
C VAL A 57 3.95 0.60 -24.62
N ASN A 58 4.63 1.51 -23.92
CA ASN A 58 5.63 2.38 -24.54
C ASN A 58 6.77 1.58 -25.18
N ASN A 59 7.31 0.58 -24.48
CA ASN A 59 8.39 -0.27 -24.98
C ASN A 59 7.96 -1.05 -26.24
N ALA A 60 6.75 -1.60 -26.24
CA ALA A 60 6.19 -2.32 -27.38
C ALA A 60 5.97 -1.40 -28.59
N VAL A 61 5.46 -0.19 -28.37
CA VAL A 61 5.23 0.80 -29.44
C VAL A 61 6.54 1.23 -30.08
N VAL A 62 7.55 1.61 -29.28
CA VAL A 62 8.84 2.04 -29.81
C VAL A 62 9.51 0.92 -30.61
N LYS A 63 9.50 -0.31 -30.08
CA LYS A 63 10.05 -1.47 -30.79
C LYS A 63 9.30 -1.78 -32.08
N GLY A 64 7.97 -1.68 -32.07
CA GLY A 64 7.13 -1.90 -33.25
C GLY A 64 7.30 -0.84 -34.34
N TRP A 65 7.51 0.43 -33.97
CA TRP A 65 7.55 1.54 -34.93
C TRP A 65 8.95 1.88 -35.42
N THR A 66 9.96 1.75 -34.56
CA THR A 66 11.33 2.18 -34.88
C THR A 66 12.30 1.00 -35.05
N GLY A 67 11.90 -0.21 -34.64
CA GLY A 67 12.78 -1.36 -34.53
C GLY A 67 13.82 -1.25 -33.41
N GLN A 68 13.89 -0.11 -32.70
CA GLN A 68 14.81 0.09 -31.58
C GLN A 68 14.29 -0.55 -30.30
N ASP A 69 15.20 -1.16 -29.54
CA ASP A 69 14.84 -1.72 -28.24
C ASP A 69 14.76 -0.61 -27.18
N ALA A 70 13.55 -0.26 -26.77
CA ALA A 70 13.30 0.75 -25.72
C ALA A 70 13.23 0.14 -24.31
N GLY A 71 13.45 -1.17 -24.19
CA GLY A 71 13.39 -1.92 -22.95
C GLY A 71 12.49 -3.15 -23.06
N GLU A 72 12.68 -4.09 -22.15
CA GLU A 72 11.91 -5.33 -22.14
C GLU A 72 10.48 -5.12 -21.64
N ILE A 73 9.55 -5.94 -22.16
CA ILE A 73 8.20 -6.06 -21.60
C ILE A 73 8.29 -6.90 -20.33
N LYS A 74 7.91 -6.33 -19.19
CA LYS A 74 8.05 -6.98 -17.87
C LYS A 74 6.69 -7.30 -17.27
N LYS A 75 6.57 -8.50 -16.69
CA LYS A 75 5.41 -8.83 -15.86
C LYS A 75 5.43 -7.92 -14.63
N PHE A 76 4.24 -7.55 -14.16
CA PHE A 76 4.13 -6.76 -12.95
C PHE A 76 4.57 -7.60 -11.75
N GLU A 77 5.56 -7.10 -11.02
CA GLU A 77 6.05 -7.69 -9.78
C GLU A 77 6.17 -6.59 -8.72
N LEU A 78 5.40 -6.71 -7.64
CA LEU A 78 5.50 -5.79 -6.53
C LEU A 78 6.80 -6.08 -5.76
N LYS A 79 7.78 -5.18 -5.88
CA LYS A 79 9.06 -5.32 -5.17
C LYS A 79 8.86 -5.03 -3.68
N MET A 80 9.22 -5.99 -2.84
CA MET A 80 9.22 -5.83 -1.38
C MET A 80 10.30 -4.84 -0.95
N SER A 81 9.94 -3.57 -0.89
CA SER A 81 10.76 -2.52 -0.30
C SER A 81 10.45 -2.35 1.19
N PRO A 82 11.32 -1.69 1.98
CA PRO A 82 11.03 -1.37 3.38
C PRO A 82 9.72 -0.56 3.55
N PHE A 83 9.36 0.26 2.57
CA PHE A 83 8.10 1.00 2.55
C PHE A 83 6.91 0.05 2.38
N ILE A 84 6.92 -0.82 1.36
CA ILE A 84 5.85 -1.82 1.16
C ILE A 84 5.73 -2.75 2.37
N LEU A 85 6.85 -3.15 2.97
CA LEU A 85 6.85 -3.94 4.19
C LEU A 85 6.18 -3.20 5.36
N GLY A 86 6.40 -1.88 5.49
CA GLY A 86 5.72 -1.03 6.46
C GLY A 86 4.20 -1.04 6.29
N LEU A 87 3.71 -0.81 5.07
CA LEU A 87 2.27 -0.86 4.75
C LEU A 87 1.65 -2.21 5.12
N VAL A 88 2.31 -3.31 4.73
CA VAL A 88 1.82 -4.66 5.01
C VAL A 88 1.79 -4.94 6.51
N LEU A 89 2.85 -4.58 7.25
CA LEU A 89 2.89 -4.73 8.71
C LEU A 89 1.82 -3.89 9.40
N PHE A 90 1.59 -2.66 8.95
CA PHE A 90 0.54 -1.80 9.46
C PHE A 90 -0.85 -2.43 9.27
N ILE A 91 -1.13 -3.01 8.10
CA ILE A 91 -2.38 -3.74 7.83
C ILE A 91 -2.53 -4.94 8.78
N VAL A 92 -1.47 -5.73 8.99
CA VAL A 92 -1.52 -6.89 9.89
C VAL A 92 -1.77 -6.47 11.34
N ILE A 93 -1.07 -5.43 11.81
CA ILE A 93 -1.22 -4.90 13.17
C ILE A 93 -2.62 -4.32 13.37
N SER A 94 -3.10 -3.52 12.42
CA SER A 94 -4.44 -2.92 12.48
C SER A 94 -5.55 -3.97 12.44
N PHE A 95 -5.42 -5.00 11.60
CA PHE A 95 -6.35 -6.12 11.56
C PHE A 95 -6.44 -6.84 12.90
N ALA A 96 -5.29 -7.18 13.50
CA ALA A 96 -5.25 -7.81 14.82
C ALA A 96 -5.88 -6.91 15.90
N ALA A 97 -5.58 -5.60 15.88
CA ALA A 97 -6.16 -4.64 16.80
C ALA A 97 -7.69 -4.52 16.64
N THR A 98 -8.19 -4.52 15.40
CA THR A 98 -9.63 -4.51 15.11
C THR A 98 -10.31 -5.78 15.63
N ILE A 99 -9.74 -6.96 15.43
CA ILE A 99 -10.28 -8.21 15.99
C ILE A 99 -10.36 -8.15 17.52
N ILE A 100 -9.28 -7.73 18.18
CA ILE A 100 -9.23 -7.63 19.65
C ILE A 100 -10.26 -6.62 20.15
N HIS A 101 -10.40 -5.47 19.48
CA HIS A 101 -11.35 -4.44 19.88
C HIS A 101 -12.80 -4.91 19.76
N TYR A 102 -13.11 -5.68 18.72
CA TYR A 102 -14.46 -6.16 18.43
C TYR A 102 -14.75 -7.56 18.97
N SER A 103 -13.80 -8.25 19.62
CA SER A 103 -14.01 -9.62 20.07
C SER A 103 -15.13 -9.75 21.11
N SER A 104 -15.32 -8.73 21.96
CA SER A 104 -16.39 -8.72 22.97
C SER A 104 -17.79 -8.75 22.35
N TYR A 105 -17.96 -8.34 21.10
CA TYR A 105 -19.24 -8.41 20.41
C TYR A 105 -19.60 -9.83 19.93
N PHE A 106 -18.61 -10.71 19.78
CA PHE A 106 -18.81 -12.07 19.25
C PHE A 106 -18.84 -13.14 20.33
N PHE A 107 -18.24 -12.88 21.49
CA PHE A 107 -18.11 -13.84 22.59
C PHE A 107 -18.85 -13.41 23.87
N SER A 108 -19.76 -12.43 23.74
CA SER A 108 -20.70 -12.03 24.80
C SER A 108 -22.08 -12.65 24.60
#